data_AF-A0A928JU64-F1
#
_entry.id   AF-A0A928JU64-F1
#
_cell.length_a   1.000
_cell.length_b   1.000
_cell.length_c   1.000
_cell.angle_alpha   90.00
_cell.angle_beta   90.00
_cell.angle_gamma   90.00
#
_symmetry.space_group_name_H-M   'P 1'
#
loop_
_entity.id
_entity.type
_entity.pdbx_description
1 polymer ?
#
loop_
_entity_poly.entity_id
_entity_poly.type
_entity_poly.pdbx_seq_one_letter_code
_entity_poly.pdbx_strand_id
1 'polypeptide(L)'
;MKIKKLFVWTLLLIMTIGLFSAKVCAATAINSVNVSVTHPAHSAKPEAFTQVYGNCRLDVTYNSNGYKNGIRWKDVSSGNYMDKDDTFVGGKQYELSVYLLSDTGYYFSDTKTSVTVNTDFASLSVKDSGHAQATVLLTADKLYVNSVSITDLDSPKIGSKADFSVSVQGNGYELYAVGNKGMSWLDECHGSYLSNTEKFKEGHKYTVAIYLQAKSGYEFPKNVQATINGKACAIGQNDGRILQVKFQYPTLAQQHTHTPSGWRITGAYHYKVCTVCGDFLEQDDHTGGVATCYEKGKCTVCGYAYIEENEIHRPDRSKWVACGNLYHAHLCKDCGAHAEIQEHVEGPAGTPGAAVVCRDCGYVMVAEKNHVHDLSKIPSVSPTCTEQGNIEYYVCTGCMDCFTDAKGKNKLPETETVMLGALGHSTSDWWKYDTDNHWRFCSVCKEVLAETQMAHEMQNGKCTTCGFDGTVPEHFPFETTDTTADGMQQDDDAEGMHWWVYAVIALMGIVVMGGILFVVIKSKKKVE
;
A
#
# COMPACT_ATOMS: atom_id res chain seq x y z
N MET A 1 -116.32 -75.48 12.30
CA MET A 1 -115.91 -75.26 13.70
C MET A 1 -115.72 -73.76 13.92
N LYS A 2 -116.29 -73.23 15.02
CA LYS A 2 -116.26 -71.82 15.47
C LYS A 2 -114.80 -71.31 15.58
N ILE A 3 -114.47 -70.04 15.38
CA ILE A 3 -114.51 -68.90 16.36
C ILE A 3 -114.01 -67.66 15.56
N LYS A 4 -114.80 -66.62 15.26
CA LYS A 4 -115.18 -65.40 16.03
C LYS A 4 -114.03 -64.49 16.55
N LYS A 5 -114.03 -63.26 15.98
CA LYS A 5 -113.76 -61.92 16.57
C LYS A 5 -112.31 -61.39 16.67
N LEU A 6 -112.06 -60.30 15.93
CA LEU A 6 -111.68 -58.95 16.41
C LEU A 6 -111.95 -58.00 15.22
N PHE A 7 -113.03 -57.20 15.16
CA PHE A 7 -113.22 -55.82 15.69
C PHE A 7 -112.01 -54.88 15.54
N VAL A 8 -112.04 -53.58 15.18
CA VAL A 8 -112.91 -52.55 14.53
C VAL A 8 -111.93 -51.37 14.21
N TRP A 9 -112.34 -50.41 13.37
CA TRP A 9 -111.87 -48.99 13.27
C TRP A 9 -111.11 -48.57 11.99
N THR A 10 -111.91 -48.15 11.01
CA THR A 10 -111.84 -46.92 10.20
C THR A 10 -110.97 -45.77 10.76
N LEU A 11 -110.05 -45.20 9.96
CA LEU A 11 -110.05 -43.79 9.45
C LEU A 11 -108.70 -43.39 8.82
N LEU A 12 -108.77 -42.68 7.69
CA LEU A 12 -107.81 -41.74 7.07
C LEU A 12 -106.34 -41.73 7.55
N LEU A 13 -105.42 -42.03 6.62
CA LEU A 13 -104.16 -41.27 6.55
C LEU A 13 -103.86 -40.85 5.11
N ILE A 14 -103.97 -39.53 4.93
CA ILE A 14 -103.53 -38.72 3.81
C ILE A 14 -102.00 -38.84 3.66
N MET A 15 -101.53 -38.74 2.41
CA MET A 15 -100.14 -38.42 2.01
C MET A 15 -99.01 -39.35 2.48
N THR A 16 -98.38 -40.02 1.52
CA THR A 16 -97.04 -39.64 1.04
C THR A 16 -96.63 -40.60 -0.07
N ILE A 17 -96.79 -40.15 -1.33
CA ILE A 17 -95.84 -40.56 -2.36
C ILE A 17 -94.50 -40.04 -1.84
N GLY A 18 -93.67 -40.93 -1.32
CA GLY A 18 -92.27 -40.63 -1.12
C GLY A 18 -91.65 -40.37 -2.47
N LEU A 19 -91.74 -39.12 -2.95
CA LEU A 19 -90.64 -38.56 -3.70
C LEU A 19 -89.41 -38.77 -2.81
N PHE A 20 -88.64 -39.82 -3.09
CA PHE A 20 -87.20 -39.65 -3.03
C PHE A 20 -86.90 -38.57 -4.08
N SER A 21 -87.09 -37.32 -3.68
CA SER A 21 -86.40 -36.21 -4.27
C SER A 21 -84.95 -36.56 -4.01
N ALA A 22 -84.30 -37.20 -4.99
CA ALA A 22 -82.85 -37.21 -5.04
C ALA A 22 -82.51 -35.75 -4.85
N LYS A 23 -81.97 -35.42 -3.67
CA LYS A 23 -81.50 -34.08 -3.38
C LYS A 23 -80.44 -33.87 -4.44
N VAL A 24 -80.82 -33.21 -5.54
CA VAL A 24 -79.89 -32.82 -6.58
C VAL A 24 -78.98 -31.87 -5.84
N CYS A 25 -77.86 -32.39 -5.35
CA CYS A 25 -76.82 -31.57 -4.77
C CYS A 25 -76.48 -30.57 -5.87
N ALA A 26 -76.82 -29.30 -5.65
CA ALA A 26 -76.47 -28.24 -6.58
C ALA A 26 -74.96 -28.33 -6.79
N ALA A 27 -74.54 -28.40 -8.05
CA ALA A 27 -73.13 -28.43 -8.38
C ALA A 27 -72.43 -27.21 -7.76
N THR A 28 -71.19 -27.38 -7.31
CA THR A 28 -70.41 -26.33 -6.64
C THR A 28 -69.46 -25.66 -7.63
N ALA A 29 -69.37 -24.32 -7.60
CA ALA A 29 -68.46 -23.61 -8.48
C ALA A 29 -67.01 -23.88 -8.08
N ILE A 30 -66.13 -24.10 -9.06
CA ILE A 30 -64.69 -24.18 -8.84
C ILE A 30 -64.15 -22.75 -8.68
N ASN A 31 -63.48 -22.44 -7.57
CA ASN A 31 -62.93 -21.10 -7.33
C ASN A 31 -61.51 -20.94 -7.91
N SER A 32 -60.70 -21.99 -7.85
CA SER A 32 -59.32 -21.97 -8.32
C SER A 32 -58.92 -23.29 -8.97
N VAL A 33 -58.13 -23.18 -10.03
CA VAL A 33 -57.44 -24.28 -10.69
C VAL A 33 -55.96 -23.91 -10.79
N ASN A 34 -55.09 -24.84 -10.43
CA ASN A 34 -53.66 -24.69 -10.63
C ASN A 34 -53.17 -25.78 -11.58
N VAL A 35 -52.51 -25.37 -12.65
CA VAL A 35 -51.91 -26.26 -13.63
C VAL A 35 -50.40 -26.15 -13.48
N SER A 36 -49.73 -27.26 -13.25
CA SER A 36 -48.27 -27.35 -13.34
C SER A 36 -47.90 -27.99 -14.66
N VAL A 37 -46.99 -27.38 -15.41
CA VAL A 37 -46.52 -27.84 -16.72
C VAL A 37 -45.01 -27.72 -16.77
N THR A 38 -44.31 -28.62 -17.47
CA THR A 38 -42.88 -28.39 -17.75
C THR A 38 -42.73 -27.12 -18.60
N HIS A 39 -41.95 -26.15 -18.12
CA HIS A 39 -41.73 -24.90 -18.85
C HIS A 39 -41.01 -25.17 -20.18
N PRO A 40 -41.41 -24.53 -21.30
CA PRO A 40 -40.80 -24.80 -22.59
C PRO A 40 -39.33 -24.38 -22.58
N ALA A 41 -38.44 -25.26 -23.03
CA ALA A 41 -37.02 -24.99 -23.14
C ALA A 41 -36.54 -25.23 -24.59
N HIS A 42 -35.51 -24.51 -25.03
CA HIS A 42 -34.96 -24.68 -26.37
C HIS A 42 -34.63 -26.15 -26.69
N SER A 43 -35.04 -26.61 -27.86
CA SER A 43 -34.94 -28.00 -28.34
C SER A 43 -35.78 -29.04 -27.57
N ALA A 44 -36.55 -28.65 -26.54
CA ALA A 44 -37.48 -29.57 -25.87
C ALA A 44 -38.74 -29.81 -26.73
N LYS A 45 -39.32 -31.00 -26.62
CA LYS A 45 -40.57 -31.38 -27.28
C LYS A 45 -41.78 -30.81 -26.53
N PRO A 46 -42.94 -30.63 -27.20
CA PRO A 46 -44.17 -30.13 -26.57
C PRO A 46 -44.86 -31.12 -25.61
N GLU A 47 -44.25 -32.28 -25.34
CA GLU A 47 -44.73 -33.26 -24.37
C GLU A 47 -44.46 -32.75 -22.95
N ALA A 48 -45.46 -32.10 -22.36
CA ALA A 48 -45.32 -31.54 -21.03
C ALA A 48 -45.92 -32.45 -19.96
N PHE A 49 -45.15 -32.76 -18.93
CA PHE A 49 -45.68 -33.33 -17.70
C PHE A 49 -46.65 -32.30 -17.11
N THR A 50 -47.94 -32.63 -17.11
CA THR A 50 -48.99 -31.71 -16.70
C THR A 50 -49.76 -32.28 -15.53
N GLN A 51 -49.78 -31.55 -14.41
CA GLN A 51 -50.62 -31.85 -13.26
C GLN A 51 -51.65 -30.76 -13.09
N VAL A 52 -52.91 -31.16 -12.85
CA VAL A 52 -54.01 -30.25 -12.59
C VAL A 52 -54.45 -30.45 -11.14
N TYR A 53 -54.50 -29.35 -10.39
CA TYR A 53 -54.98 -29.32 -9.02
C TYR A 53 -56.24 -28.47 -8.93
N GLY A 54 -57.14 -28.90 -8.04
CA GLY A 54 -58.48 -28.34 -7.89
C GLY A 54 -59.52 -29.44 -8.05
N ASN A 55 -60.81 -29.07 -8.03
CA ASN A 55 -61.91 -30.02 -8.24
C ASN A 55 -62.17 -30.26 -9.74
N CYS A 56 -61.09 -30.49 -10.49
CA CYS A 56 -61.07 -30.76 -11.91
C CYS A 56 -59.80 -31.49 -12.32
N ARG A 57 -59.80 -32.04 -13.53
CA ARG A 57 -58.67 -32.76 -14.13
C ARG A 57 -58.47 -32.38 -15.58
N LEU A 58 -57.33 -32.78 -16.14
CA LEU A 58 -57.08 -32.69 -17.57
C LEU A 58 -58.05 -33.62 -18.32
N ASP A 59 -58.71 -33.10 -19.36
CA ASP A 59 -59.52 -33.93 -20.25
C ASP A 59 -58.62 -34.65 -21.27
N VAL A 60 -58.07 -35.78 -20.86
CA VAL A 60 -57.20 -36.62 -21.71
C VAL A 60 -57.92 -37.24 -22.91
N THR A 61 -59.26 -37.19 -22.95
CA THR A 61 -60.02 -37.73 -24.07
C THR A 61 -60.15 -36.72 -25.22
N TYR A 62 -59.94 -35.43 -24.95
CA TYR A 62 -60.04 -34.39 -25.96
C TYR A 62 -58.81 -34.35 -26.89
N ASN A 63 -59.02 -34.75 -28.15
CA ASN A 63 -57.96 -34.92 -29.16
C ASN A 63 -58.25 -34.21 -30.50
N SER A 64 -59.14 -33.21 -30.50
CA SER A 64 -59.55 -32.44 -31.69
C SER A 64 -58.90 -31.05 -31.72
N ASN A 65 -58.95 -30.33 -32.84
CA ASN A 65 -58.48 -28.92 -32.95
C ASN A 65 -57.03 -28.69 -32.46
N GLY A 66 -56.13 -29.62 -32.77
CA GLY A 66 -54.71 -29.56 -32.37
C GLY A 66 -54.43 -30.05 -30.95
N TYR A 67 -55.46 -30.40 -30.16
CA TYR A 67 -55.25 -31.00 -28.85
C TYR A 67 -54.77 -32.45 -28.94
N LYS A 68 -53.86 -32.81 -28.05
CA LYS A 68 -53.38 -34.17 -27.79
C LYS A 68 -53.49 -34.40 -26.29
N ASN A 69 -54.35 -35.33 -25.90
CA ASN A 69 -54.67 -35.61 -24.49
C ASN A 69 -55.04 -34.34 -23.69
N GLY A 70 -55.86 -33.46 -24.28
CA GLY A 70 -56.29 -32.24 -23.60
C GLY A 70 -55.26 -31.10 -23.56
N ILE A 71 -54.08 -31.25 -24.17
CA ILE A 71 -53.06 -30.19 -24.23
C ILE A 71 -52.78 -29.82 -25.68
N ARG A 72 -52.56 -28.54 -25.96
CA ARG A 72 -51.94 -28.09 -27.23
C ARG A 72 -51.00 -26.92 -27.01
N TRP A 73 -50.00 -26.86 -27.87
CA TRP A 73 -49.07 -25.75 -27.99
C TRP A 73 -49.21 -25.11 -29.37
N LYS A 74 -49.04 -23.80 -29.43
CA LYS A 74 -49.06 -23.02 -30.67
C LYS A 74 -47.89 -22.06 -30.69
N ASP A 75 -47.08 -22.10 -31.75
CA ASP A 75 -46.05 -21.09 -31.98
C ASP A 75 -46.76 -19.78 -32.35
N VAL A 76 -46.62 -18.76 -31.49
CA VAL A 76 -47.30 -17.47 -31.66
C VAL A 76 -46.85 -16.75 -32.94
N SER A 77 -45.57 -16.91 -33.31
CA SER A 77 -44.98 -16.24 -34.46
C SER A 77 -45.47 -16.80 -35.80
N SER A 78 -45.63 -18.13 -35.90
CA SER A 78 -46.12 -18.78 -37.12
C SER A 78 -47.64 -18.93 -37.15
N GLY A 79 -48.29 -18.91 -35.98
CA GLY A 79 -49.70 -19.22 -35.84
C GLY A 79 -50.02 -20.71 -35.91
N ASN A 80 -49.04 -21.59 -36.07
CA ASN A 80 -49.23 -23.03 -36.23
C ASN A 80 -49.22 -23.77 -34.90
N TYR A 81 -50.01 -24.84 -34.81
CA TYR A 81 -49.96 -25.78 -33.69
C TYR A 81 -48.72 -26.66 -33.78
N MET A 82 -48.15 -27.01 -32.63
CA MET A 82 -46.96 -27.86 -32.56
C MET A 82 -47.34 -29.35 -32.51
N ASP A 83 -46.66 -30.14 -33.32
CA ASP A 83 -46.73 -31.60 -33.34
C ASP A 83 -45.71 -32.23 -32.36
N LYS A 84 -45.86 -33.53 -32.07
CA LYS A 84 -45.02 -34.27 -31.11
C LYS A 84 -43.51 -34.30 -31.44
N ASP A 85 -43.18 -34.09 -32.71
CA ASP A 85 -41.80 -34.11 -33.20
C ASP A 85 -41.22 -32.71 -33.39
N ASP A 86 -42.03 -31.67 -33.19
CA ASP A 86 -41.55 -30.29 -33.14
C ASP A 86 -40.77 -30.04 -31.85
N THR A 87 -39.98 -28.98 -31.87
CA THR A 87 -39.21 -28.53 -30.73
C THR A 87 -39.38 -27.04 -30.49
N PHE A 88 -39.42 -26.63 -29.23
CA PHE A 88 -39.43 -25.22 -28.89
C PHE A 88 -38.11 -24.54 -29.30
N VAL A 89 -38.21 -23.30 -29.75
CA VAL A 89 -37.06 -22.44 -30.02
C VAL A 89 -36.98 -21.41 -28.90
N GLY A 90 -35.95 -21.51 -28.06
CA GLY A 90 -35.68 -20.55 -26.99
C GLY A 90 -35.84 -19.08 -27.41
N GLY A 91 -36.45 -18.29 -26.53
CA GLY A 91 -36.79 -16.88 -26.76
C GLY A 91 -38.04 -16.65 -27.60
N LYS A 92 -38.61 -17.68 -28.25
CA LYS A 92 -39.93 -17.56 -28.88
C LYS A 92 -41.05 -17.68 -27.84
N GLN A 93 -42.18 -17.05 -28.15
CA GLN A 93 -43.42 -17.18 -27.39
C GLN A 93 -44.28 -18.32 -27.94
N TYR A 94 -44.87 -19.08 -27.03
CA TYR A 94 -45.76 -20.17 -27.30
C TYR A 94 -47.03 -20.03 -26.48
N GLU A 95 -48.17 -20.28 -27.10
CA GLU A 95 -49.47 -20.35 -26.43
C GLU A 95 -49.72 -21.79 -26.00
N LEU A 96 -49.85 -22.02 -24.69
CA LEU A 96 -50.30 -23.27 -24.12
C LEU A 96 -51.81 -23.18 -23.88
N SER A 97 -52.57 -24.11 -24.46
CA SER A 97 -53.97 -24.32 -24.10
C SER A 97 -54.16 -25.68 -23.43
N VAL A 98 -54.86 -25.68 -22.30
CA VAL A 98 -55.20 -26.87 -21.51
C VAL A 98 -56.72 -27.02 -21.44
N TYR A 99 -57.21 -28.18 -21.81
CA TYR A 99 -58.64 -28.53 -21.77
C TYR A 99 -58.95 -29.28 -20.48
N LEU A 100 -59.84 -28.71 -19.68
CA LEU A 100 -60.14 -29.13 -18.31
C LEU A 100 -61.55 -29.73 -18.25
N LEU A 101 -61.68 -30.78 -17.46
CA LEU A 101 -62.94 -31.45 -17.14
C LEU A 101 -63.19 -31.38 -15.64
N SER A 102 -64.36 -30.90 -15.22
CA SER A 102 -64.72 -30.82 -13.81
C SER A 102 -64.88 -32.20 -13.19
N ASP A 103 -64.63 -32.28 -11.89
CA ASP A 103 -64.97 -33.48 -11.12
C ASP A 103 -66.48 -33.52 -10.84
N THR A 104 -67.00 -34.71 -10.59
CA THR A 104 -68.43 -34.91 -10.33
C THR A 104 -68.90 -34.03 -9.18
N GLY A 105 -69.94 -33.24 -9.41
CA GLY A 105 -70.48 -32.29 -8.42
C GLY A 105 -69.89 -30.89 -8.49
N TYR A 106 -68.97 -30.61 -9.42
CA TYR A 106 -68.36 -29.29 -9.62
C TYR A 106 -68.60 -28.74 -11.02
N TYR A 107 -68.55 -27.41 -11.16
CA TYR A 107 -68.67 -26.72 -12.45
C TYR A 107 -67.73 -25.52 -12.57
N PHE A 108 -67.35 -25.19 -13.80
CA PHE A 108 -66.56 -23.99 -14.10
C PHE A 108 -67.44 -22.75 -14.29
N SER A 109 -66.94 -21.58 -13.89
CA SER A 109 -67.65 -20.31 -14.00
C SER A 109 -66.71 -19.18 -14.39
N ASP A 110 -67.01 -18.47 -15.49
CA ASP A 110 -66.17 -17.36 -15.98
C ASP A 110 -66.04 -16.19 -14.99
N THR A 111 -66.93 -16.09 -13.99
CA THR A 111 -66.92 -15.02 -12.98
C THR A 111 -66.35 -15.45 -11.63
N LYS A 112 -66.17 -16.75 -11.40
CA LYS A 112 -65.75 -17.29 -10.09
C LYS A 112 -64.49 -18.13 -10.15
N THR A 113 -64.20 -18.77 -11.29
CA THR A 113 -63.05 -19.65 -11.46
C THR A 113 -61.84 -18.84 -11.92
N SER A 114 -60.76 -18.91 -11.15
CA SER A 114 -59.44 -18.43 -11.55
C SER A 114 -58.53 -19.60 -11.93
N VAL A 115 -57.65 -19.40 -12.92
CA VAL A 115 -56.68 -20.43 -13.32
C VAL A 115 -55.28 -19.85 -13.33
N THR A 116 -54.33 -20.63 -12.82
CA THR A 116 -52.90 -20.35 -12.89
C THR A 116 -52.16 -21.50 -13.55
N VAL A 117 -51.12 -21.19 -14.33
CA VAL A 117 -50.21 -22.16 -14.95
C VAL A 117 -48.80 -21.83 -14.48
N ASN A 118 -48.12 -22.73 -13.76
CA ASN A 118 -46.79 -22.47 -13.17
C ASN A 118 -46.70 -21.13 -12.43
N THR A 119 -47.77 -20.74 -11.72
CA THR A 119 -47.97 -19.46 -11.02
C THR A 119 -48.38 -18.26 -11.87
N ASP A 120 -48.26 -18.32 -13.21
CA ASP A 120 -48.75 -17.27 -14.10
C ASP A 120 -50.27 -17.33 -14.24
N PHE A 121 -50.94 -16.16 -14.25
CA PHE A 121 -52.37 -16.11 -14.50
C PHE A 121 -52.69 -16.56 -15.94
N ALA A 122 -53.58 -17.54 -16.05
CA ALA A 122 -54.08 -18.01 -17.32
C ALA A 122 -55.49 -17.45 -17.57
N SER A 123 -55.78 -17.16 -18.85
CA SER A 123 -57.14 -16.86 -19.28
C SER A 123 -57.99 -18.13 -19.23
N LEU A 124 -59.24 -18.00 -18.78
CA LEU A 124 -60.22 -19.08 -18.75
C LEU A 124 -61.31 -18.81 -19.79
N SER A 125 -61.71 -19.87 -20.50
CA SER A 125 -62.88 -19.88 -21.38
C SER A 125 -63.73 -21.10 -21.04
N VAL A 126 -64.84 -20.90 -20.34
CA VAL A 126 -65.81 -21.97 -20.04
C VAL A 126 -66.54 -22.36 -21.33
N LYS A 127 -66.58 -23.66 -21.63
CA LYS A 127 -67.24 -24.21 -22.84
C LYS A 127 -68.65 -24.69 -22.52
N ASP A 128 -68.77 -25.39 -21.40
CA ASP A 128 -70.04 -25.77 -20.77
C ASP A 128 -69.80 -25.93 -19.27
N SER A 129 -70.80 -26.35 -18.50
CA SER A 129 -70.66 -26.48 -17.05
C SER A 129 -69.57 -27.46 -16.61
N GLY A 130 -69.25 -28.46 -17.44
CA GLY A 130 -68.25 -29.49 -17.15
C GLY A 130 -66.88 -29.23 -17.78
N HIS A 131 -66.77 -28.39 -18.81
CA HIS A 131 -65.53 -28.20 -19.56
C HIS A 131 -65.10 -26.74 -19.63
N ALA A 132 -63.79 -26.51 -19.51
CA ALA A 132 -63.20 -25.20 -19.70
C ALA A 132 -61.83 -25.29 -20.36
N GLN A 133 -61.42 -24.21 -21.01
CA GLN A 133 -60.09 -24.06 -21.60
C GLN A 133 -59.30 -23.01 -20.82
N ALA A 134 -58.14 -23.39 -20.32
CA ALA A 134 -57.15 -22.46 -19.79
C ALA A 134 -56.10 -22.13 -20.86
N THR A 135 -55.73 -20.87 -21.03
CA THR A 135 -54.74 -20.43 -22.02
C THR A 135 -53.74 -19.45 -21.43
N VAL A 136 -52.44 -19.69 -21.64
CA VAL A 136 -51.32 -18.86 -21.17
C VAL A 136 -50.25 -18.71 -22.26
N LEU A 137 -49.56 -17.58 -22.27
CA LEU A 137 -48.39 -17.34 -23.12
C LEU A 137 -47.11 -17.59 -22.32
N LEU A 138 -46.25 -18.47 -22.82
CA LEU A 138 -44.97 -18.81 -22.21
C LEU A 138 -43.83 -18.53 -23.18
N THR A 139 -42.74 -17.97 -22.68
CA THR A 139 -41.52 -17.78 -23.49
C THR A 139 -40.58 -18.95 -23.24
N ALA A 140 -40.14 -19.61 -24.31
CA ALA A 140 -39.23 -20.74 -24.19
C ALA A 140 -37.86 -20.31 -23.66
N ASP A 141 -37.29 -21.08 -22.74
CA ASP A 141 -35.97 -20.80 -22.18
C ASP A 141 -34.90 -20.90 -23.27
N LYS A 142 -33.96 -19.94 -23.27
CA LYS A 142 -32.80 -19.93 -24.17
C LYS A 142 -31.65 -20.75 -23.59
N LEU A 143 -30.75 -21.20 -24.47
CA LEU A 143 -29.47 -21.77 -24.07
C LEU A 143 -28.39 -20.70 -23.97
N TYR A 144 -27.58 -20.77 -22.91
CA TYR A 144 -26.51 -19.81 -22.70
C TYR A 144 -25.18 -20.26 -23.31
N VAL A 145 -24.58 -19.37 -24.09
CA VAL A 145 -23.22 -19.55 -24.65
C VAL A 145 -22.21 -18.98 -23.68
N ASN A 146 -21.72 -19.80 -22.76
CA ASN A 146 -20.79 -19.38 -21.70
C ASN A 146 -19.36 -19.15 -22.21
N SER A 147 -18.99 -19.73 -23.36
CA SER A 147 -17.67 -19.59 -23.93
C SER A 147 -17.71 -19.53 -25.45
N VAL A 148 -16.87 -18.68 -26.04
CA VAL A 148 -16.66 -18.57 -27.48
C VAL A 148 -15.20 -18.80 -27.85
N SER A 149 -14.96 -19.41 -29.01
CA SER A 149 -13.63 -19.70 -29.52
C SER A 149 -13.55 -19.34 -31.00
N ILE A 150 -12.57 -18.51 -31.31
CA ILE A 150 -12.28 -18.00 -32.65
C ILE A 150 -10.88 -18.50 -33.03
N THR A 151 -10.72 -18.99 -34.25
CA THR A 151 -9.45 -19.52 -34.78
C THR A 151 -9.09 -18.88 -36.11
N ASP A 152 -7.88 -19.19 -36.58
CA ASP A 152 -7.37 -18.82 -37.91
C ASP A 152 -7.20 -17.32 -38.14
N LEU A 153 -6.99 -16.54 -37.06
CA LEU A 153 -6.65 -15.13 -37.17
C LEU A 153 -5.14 -14.94 -37.31
N ASP A 154 -4.67 -14.39 -38.42
CA ASP A 154 -3.26 -14.04 -38.57
C ASP A 154 -2.85 -12.89 -37.63
N SER A 155 -1.71 -13.06 -36.97
CA SER A 155 -1.13 -12.00 -36.15
C SER A 155 -0.62 -10.85 -37.03
N PRO A 156 -0.73 -9.59 -36.57
CA PRO A 156 -0.29 -8.44 -37.34
C PRO A 156 1.22 -8.49 -37.58
N LYS A 157 1.62 -8.37 -38.86
CA LYS A 157 3.04 -8.34 -39.28
C LYS A 157 3.30 -7.05 -40.05
N ILE A 158 4.44 -6.41 -39.82
CA ILE A 158 4.82 -5.16 -40.51
C ILE A 158 4.76 -5.36 -42.03
N GLY A 159 4.12 -4.42 -42.72
CA GLY A 159 3.95 -4.47 -44.17
C GLY A 159 2.89 -5.45 -44.70
N SER A 160 2.33 -6.31 -43.83
CA SER A 160 1.18 -7.15 -44.16
C SER A 160 -0.13 -6.39 -43.97
N LYS A 161 -1.18 -6.82 -44.68
CA LYS A 161 -2.53 -6.28 -44.53
C LYS A 161 -3.23 -6.92 -43.34
N ALA A 162 -4.21 -6.22 -42.78
CA ALA A 162 -5.06 -6.75 -41.73
C ALA A 162 -5.88 -7.97 -42.20
N ASP A 163 -5.98 -8.98 -41.34
CA ASP A 163 -6.74 -10.19 -41.58
C ASP A 163 -8.20 -10.03 -41.13
N PHE A 164 -9.14 -10.32 -42.03
CA PHE A 164 -10.58 -10.27 -41.81
C PHE A 164 -11.24 -11.63 -42.08
N SER A 165 -10.45 -12.70 -42.08
CA SER A 165 -10.88 -14.08 -42.15
C SER A 165 -10.61 -14.77 -40.82
N VAL A 166 -11.68 -15.21 -40.15
CA VAL A 166 -11.57 -16.06 -38.97
C VAL A 166 -12.58 -17.19 -39.06
N SER A 167 -12.33 -18.25 -38.31
CA SER A 167 -13.27 -19.34 -38.11
C SER A 167 -13.85 -19.28 -36.69
N VAL A 168 -15.09 -19.72 -36.54
CA VAL A 168 -15.78 -19.79 -35.24
C VAL A 168 -15.98 -21.26 -34.86
N GLN A 169 -15.58 -21.63 -33.64
CA GLN A 169 -15.64 -22.99 -33.13
C GLN A 169 -16.69 -23.09 -32.01
N GLY A 170 -17.84 -23.68 -32.31
CA GLY A 170 -18.86 -23.96 -31.29
C GLY A 170 -20.29 -23.87 -31.80
N ASN A 171 -21.22 -24.25 -30.93
CA ASN A 171 -22.65 -24.22 -31.20
C ASN A 171 -23.28 -22.97 -30.59
N GLY A 172 -24.37 -22.49 -31.20
CA GLY A 172 -25.18 -21.40 -30.64
C GLY A 172 -24.78 -19.98 -31.03
N TYR A 173 -23.73 -19.79 -31.82
CA TYR A 173 -23.33 -18.46 -32.30
C TYR A 173 -22.62 -18.53 -33.66
N GLU A 174 -22.49 -17.38 -34.30
CA GLU A 174 -21.85 -17.18 -35.62
C GLU A 174 -21.24 -15.79 -35.75
N LEU A 175 -20.45 -15.55 -36.80
CA LEU A 175 -19.92 -14.22 -37.08
C LEU A 175 -21.04 -13.26 -37.43
N TYR A 176 -20.99 -12.05 -36.88
CA TYR A 176 -21.96 -11.01 -37.21
C TYR A 176 -21.69 -10.47 -38.62
N ALA A 177 -22.58 -10.81 -39.57
CA ALA A 177 -22.37 -10.59 -41.00
C ALA A 177 -22.63 -9.14 -41.47
N VAL A 178 -22.01 -8.14 -40.83
CA VAL A 178 -22.09 -6.72 -41.24
C VAL A 178 -20.69 -6.18 -41.53
N GLY A 179 -20.53 -5.46 -42.66
CA GLY A 179 -19.24 -4.90 -43.07
C GLY A 179 -18.20 -5.99 -43.38
N ASN A 180 -16.99 -5.87 -42.82
CA ASN A 180 -15.92 -6.88 -42.94
C ASN A 180 -16.19 -8.10 -42.03
N LYS A 181 -17.36 -8.74 -42.18
CA LYS A 181 -17.82 -9.88 -41.35
C LYS A 181 -17.82 -9.58 -39.85
N GLY A 182 -18.18 -8.35 -39.48
CA GLY A 182 -18.21 -7.93 -38.08
C GLY A 182 -16.82 -7.86 -37.47
N MET A 183 -15.78 -7.57 -38.25
CA MET A 183 -14.42 -7.41 -37.75
C MET A 183 -13.90 -5.99 -37.99
N SER A 184 -13.13 -5.47 -37.05
CA SER A 184 -12.40 -4.21 -37.20
C SER A 184 -11.02 -4.30 -36.57
N TRP A 185 -10.08 -3.58 -37.16
CA TRP A 185 -8.72 -3.39 -36.63
C TRP A 185 -8.55 -1.92 -36.31
N LEU A 186 -8.19 -1.60 -35.07
CA LEU A 186 -7.94 -0.25 -34.59
C LEU A 186 -6.43 -0.03 -34.47
N ASP A 187 -5.93 1.03 -35.10
CA ASP A 187 -4.62 1.60 -34.79
C ASP A 187 -4.75 2.46 -33.53
N GLU A 188 -4.29 1.95 -32.40
CA GLU A 188 -4.40 2.61 -31.10
C GLU A 188 -3.58 3.90 -31.03
N CYS A 189 -2.55 4.05 -31.87
CA CYS A 189 -1.71 5.24 -31.89
C CYS A 189 -2.42 6.44 -32.53
N HIS A 190 -3.31 6.19 -33.49
CA HIS A 190 -4.01 7.24 -34.24
C HIS A 190 -5.52 7.27 -33.96
N GLY A 191 -6.05 6.27 -33.25
CA GLY A 191 -7.49 6.13 -33.00
C GLY A 191 -8.30 5.85 -34.26
N SER A 192 -7.67 5.38 -35.33
CA SER A 192 -8.30 5.14 -36.63
C SER A 192 -8.41 3.65 -36.96
N TYR A 193 -9.50 3.27 -37.63
CA TYR A 193 -9.71 1.90 -38.07
C TYR A 193 -8.99 1.63 -39.39
N LEU A 194 -8.33 0.48 -39.51
CA LEU A 194 -7.63 0.07 -40.73
C LEU A 194 -8.63 -0.33 -41.81
N SER A 195 -8.38 0.12 -43.03
CA SER A 195 -9.05 -0.42 -44.23
C SER A 195 -8.48 -1.79 -44.63
N ASN A 196 -9.17 -2.50 -45.53
CA ASN A 196 -8.71 -3.79 -46.06
C ASN A 196 -7.47 -3.69 -47.00
N THR A 197 -6.99 -2.47 -47.28
CA THR A 197 -5.80 -2.23 -48.10
C THR A 197 -4.61 -1.73 -47.29
N GLU A 198 -4.85 -1.22 -46.09
CA GLU A 198 -3.82 -0.68 -45.22
C GLU A 198 -2.92 -1.78 -44.65
N LYS A 199 -1.66 -1.42 -44.51
CA LYS A 199 -0.62 -2.30 -43.99
C LYS A 199 -0.29 -1.91 -42.56
N PHE A 200 -0.01 -2.89 -41.73
CA PHE A 200 0.50 -2.63 -40.39
C PHE A 200 1.87 -1.95 -40.45
N LYS A 201 2.06 -1.00 -39.54
CA LYS A 201 3.25 -0.16 -39.44
C LYS A 201 4.05 -0.53 -38.19
N GLU A 202 5.35 -0.35 -38.29
CA GLU A 202 6.24 -0.46 -37.15
C GLU A 202 5.98 0.61 -36.10
N GLY A 203 6.24 0.31 -34.83
CA GLY A 203 6.00 1.22 -33.70
C GLY A 203 4.53 1.43 -33.35
N HIS A 204 3.60 0.85 -34.12
CA HIS A 204 2.17 0.97 -33.89
C HIS A 204 1.64 -0.20 -33.06
N LYS A 205 0.56 0.06 -32.33
CA LYS A 205 -0.16 -0.93 -31.52
C LYS A 205 -1.56 -1.11 -32.11
N TYR A 206 -1.98 -2.37 -32.23
CA TYR A 206 -3.23 -2.71 -32.90
C TYR A 206 -4.15 -3.55 -32.01
N THR A 207 -5.44 -3.23 -32.07
CA THR A 207 -6.50 -4.02 -31.42
C THR A 207 -7.45 -4.54 -32.48
N VAL A 208 -7.70 -5.86 -32.46
CA VAL A 208 -8.77 -6.46 -33.26
C VAL A 208 -10.04 -6.53 -32.42
N ALA A 209 -11.18 -6.19 -33.02
CA ALA A 209 -12.51 -6.42 -32.47
C ALA A 209 -13.31 -7.31 -33.42
N ILE A 210 -13.91 -8.38 -32.88
CA ILE A 210 -14.69 -9.37 -33.62
C ILE A 210 -16.08 -9.45 -32.99
N TYR A 211 -17.12 -9.25 -33.79
CA TYR A 211 -18.50 -9.28 -33.37
C TYR A 211 -19.12 -10.64 -33.73
N LEU A 212 -19.69 -11.28 -32.71
CA LEU A 212 -20.41 -12.54 -32.80
C LEU A 212 -21.89 -12.29 -32.57
N GLN A 213 -22.74 -13.07 -33.22
CA GLN A 213 -24.18 -13.08 -33.04
C GLN A 213 -24.63 -14.43 -32.48
N ALA A 214 -25.47 -14.40 -31.45
CA ALA A 214 -26.13 -15.59 -30.94
C ALA A 214 -27.14 -16.10 -31.98
N LYS A 215 -27.09 -17.40 -32.27
CA LYS A 215 -28.07 -18.07 -33.12
C LYS A 215 -29.44 -18.07 -32.46
N SER A 216 -30.49 -18.26 -33.26
CA SER A 216 -31.86 -18.37 -32.72
C SER A 216 -31.94 -19.43 -31.63
N GLY A 217 -32.51 -19.10 -30.47
CA GLY A 217 -32.56 -20.00 -29.32
C GLY A 217 -31.43 -19.85 -28.30
N TYR A 218 -30.39 -19.07 -28.61
CA TYR A 218 -29.23 -18.89 -27.76
C TYR A 218 -29.11 -17.44 -27.26
N GLU A 219 -28.37 -17.26 -26.18
CA GLU A 219 -28.04 -15.96 -25.61
C GLU A 219 -26.64 -15.97 -24.99
N PHE A 220 -25.95 -14.84 -25.09
CA PHE A 220 -24.71 -14.61 -24.37
C PHE A 220 -25.00 -14.12 -22.95
N PRO A 221 -24.69 -14.90 -21.89
CA PRO A 221 -24.82 -14.41 -20.51
C PRO A 221 -23.80 -13.29 -20.24
N LYS A 222 -23.90 -12.59 -19.10
CA LYS A 222 -22.98 -11.48 -18.79
C LYS A 222 -21.50 -11.90 -18.74
N ASN A 223 -21.22 -13.11 -18.25
CA ASN A 223 -19.86 -13.60 -17.98
C ASN A 223 -19.37 -14.60 -19.05
N VAL A 224 -19.37 -14.19 -20.32
CA VAL A 224 -18.84 -15.03 -21.41
C VAL A 224 -17.30 -15.04 -21.39
N GLN A 225 -16.71 -16.22 -21.59
CA GLN A 225 -15.28 -16.36 -21.84
C GLN A 225 -15.00 -16.38 -23.33
N ALA A 226 -13.96 -15.68 -23.80
CA ALA A 226 -13.61 -15.66 -25.22
C ALA A 226 -12.14 -15.99 -25.45
N THR A 227 -11.88 -16.73 -26.53
CA THR A 227 -10.52 -17.00 -27.01
C THR A 227 -10.37 -16.68 -28.49
N ILE A 228 -9.21 -16.16 -28.87
CA ILE A 228 -8.76 -16.04 -30.27
C ILE A 228 -7.44 -16.78 -30.40
N ASN A 229 -7.38 -17.78 -31.28
CA ASN A 229 -6.24 -18.71 -31.44
C ASN A 229 -5.77 -19.30 -30.09
N GLY A 230 -6.72 -19.67 -29.23
CA GLY A 230 -6.43 -20.20 -27.89
C GLY A 230 -6.00 -19.18 -26.84
N LYS A 231 -5.81 -17.90 -27.20
CA LYS A 231 -5.46 -16.84 -26.23
C LYS A 231 -6.73 -16.21 -25.65
N ALA A 232 -6.74 -16.02 -24.34
CA ALA A 232 -7.84 -15.34 -23.65
C ALA A 232 -8.00 -13.90 -24.17
N CYS A 233 -9.24 -13.50 -24.40
CA CYS A 233 -9.61 -12.21 -24.98
C CYS A 233 -10.55 -11.44 -24.06
N ALA A 234 -10.56 -10.12 -24.20
CA ALA A 234 -11.48 -9.27 -23.46
C ALA A 234 -12.86 -9.25 -24.13
N ILE A 235 -13.92 -9.16 -23.32
CA ILE A 235 -15.28 -8.89 -23.80
C ILE A 235 -15.50 -7.38 -23.83
N GLY A 236 -15.96 -6.87 -24.97
CA GLY A 236 -16.44 -5.51 -25.14
C GLY A 236 -17.95 -5.41 -24.91
N GLN A 237 -18.69 -4.99 -25.94
CA GLN A 237 -20.15 -5.00 -25.91
C GLN A 237 -20.72 -6.42 -25.75
N ASN A 238 -21.73 -6.57 -24.91
CA ASN A 238 -22.55 -7.77 -24.81
C ASN A 238 -24.00 -7.36 -24.48
N ASP A 239 -24.91 -7.49 -25.45
CA ASP A 239 -26.34 -7.25 -25.26
C ASP A 239 -27.18 -8.54 -25.21
N GLY A 240 -26.50 -9.69 -25.06
CA GLY A 240 -27.11 -11.03 -25.09
C GLY A 240 -27.30 -11.57 -26.50
N ARG A 241 -27.49 -10.71 -27.52
CA ARG A 241 -27.60 -11.12 -28.92
C ARG A 241 -26.28 -10.93 -29.67
N ILE A 242 -25.60 -9.81 -29.46
CA ILE A 242 -24.33 -9.45 -30.07
C ILE A 242 -23.26 -9.39 -28.99
N LEU A 243 -22.15 -10.07 -29.24
CA LEU A 243 -20.98 -10.12 -28.38
C LEU A 243 -19.76 -9.60 -29.14
N GLN A 244 -19.05 -8.63 -28.57
CA GLN A 244 -17.79 -8.13 -29.10
C GLN A 244 -16.62 -8.76 -28.34
N VAL A 245 -15.74 -9.44 -29.06
CA VAL A 245 -14.48 -9.99 -28.53
C VAL A 245 -13.33 -9.08 -28.97
N LYS A 246 -12.46 -8.69 -28.05
CA LYS A 246 -11.30 -7.82 -28.32
C LYS A 246 -9.99 -8.49 -27.94
N PHE A 247 -8.99 -8.31 -28.79
CA PHE A 247 -7.62 -8.69 -28.49
C PHE A 247 -6.65 -7.60 -28.91
N GLN A 248 -5.86 -7.10 -27.96
CA GLN A 248 -4.83 -6.10 -28.20
C GLN A 248 -3.49 -6.80 -28.36
N TYR A 249 -2.83 -6.56 -29.49
CA TYR A 249 -1.48 -7.05 -29.74
C TYR A 249 -0.44 -6.12 -29.09
N PRO A 250 0.74 -6.64 -28.73
CA PRO A 250 1.86 -5.77 -28.37
C PRO A 250 2.23 -4.86 -29.54
N THR A 251 2.87 -3.74 -29.25
CA THR A 251 3.41 -2.82 -30.26
C THR A 251 4.32 -3.58 -31.22
N LEU A 252 4.11 -3.40 -32.53
CA LEU A 252 4.96 -4.04 -33.54
C LEU A 252 6.36 -3.44 -33.47
N ALA A 253 7.32 -4.22 -32.97
CA ALA A 253 8.70 -3.78 -32.81
C ALA A 253 9.30 -3.36 -34.16
N GLN A 254 10.00 -2.23 -34.17
CA GLN A 254 10.65 -1.67 -35.34
C GLN A 254 11.60 -2.70 -35.96
N GLN A 255 11.45 -3.05 -37.25
CA GLN A 255 12.44 -3.89 -37.91
C GLN A 255 13.67 -3.03 -38.19
N HIS A 256 14.69 -3.22 -37.36
CA HIS A 256 16.00 -2.59 -37.54
C HIS A 256 17.08 -3.65 -37.28
N THR A 257 18.26 -3.43 -37.85
CA THR A 257 19.42 -4.24 -37.49
C THR A 257 19.88 -3.84 -36.09
N HIS A 258 20.01 -4.80 -35.18
CA HIS A 258 20.48 -4.52 -33.83
C HIS A 258 21.93 -4.07 -33.85
N THR A 259 22.15 -2.75 -33.73
CA THR A 259 23.48 -2.18 -33.50
C THR A 259 23.75 -2.13 -31.99
N PRO A 260 24.79 -2.83 -31.49
CA PRO A 260 25.10 -2.81 -30.06
C PRO A 260 25.55 -1.43 -29.57
N SER A 261 25.09 -1.06 -28.38
CA SER A 261 25.57 0.12 -27.66
C SER A 261 27.01 -0.06 -27.16
N GLY A 262 27.61 1.00 -26.60
CA GLY A 262 28.73 0.83 -25.68
C GLY A 262 28.34 -0.05 -24.47
N TRP A 263 29.33 -0.63 -23.78
CA TRP A 263 29.10 -1.44 -22.58
C TRP A 263 28.42 -0.60 -21.49
N ARG A 264 27.31 -1.11 -20.97
CA ARG A 264 26.60 -0.61 -19.80
C ARG A 264 26.94 -1.49 -18.61
N ILE A 265 26.85 -0.94 -17.40
CA ILE A 265 27.39 -1.57 -16.19
C ILE A 265 26.27 -1.83 -15.19
N THR A 266 26.28 -3.01 -14.58
CA THR A 266 25.55 -3.33 -13.34
C THR A 266 26.55 -3.71 -12.25
N GLY A 267 26.07 -3.88 -11.01
CA GLY A 267 26.90 -4.38 -9.91
C GLY A 267 27.48 -5.79 -10.15
N ALA A 268 26.85 -6.61 -11.00
CA ALA A 268 27.23 -8.02 -11.21
C ALA A 268 27.92 -8.29 -12.55
N TYR A 269 27.48 -7.62 -13.62
CA TYR A 269 27.95 -7.84 -14.99
C TYR A 269 27.85 -6.56 -15.83
N HIS A 270 28.45 -6.57 -17.03
CA HIS A 270 28.22 -5.53 -18.04
C HIS A 270 27.45 -6.10 -19.24
N TYR A 271 26.69 -5.24 -19.91
CA TYR A 271 25.79 -5.66 -20.99
C TYR A 271 25.69 -4.60 -22.09
N LYS A 272 25.29 -5.02 -23.29
CA LYS A 272 24.94 -4.14 -24.40
C LYS A 272 23.47 -4.26 -24.72
N VAL A 273 22.91 -3.13 -25.14
CA VAL A 273 21.55 -3.05 -25.67
C VAL A 273 21.59 -2.54 -27.09
N CYS A 274 20.50 -2.71 -27.82
CA CYS A 274 20.36 -2.08 -29.11
C CYS A 274 20.21 -0.57 -28.98
N THR A 275 20.96 0.19 -29.78
CA THR A 275 20.89 1.66 -29.79
C THR A 275 19.58 2.22 -30.32
N VAL A 276 18.74 1.41 -30.98
CA VAL A 276 17.48 1.84 -31.59
C VAL A 276 16.28 1.46 -30.72
N CYS A 277 16.08 0.18 -30.41
CA CYS A 277 14.93 -0.27 -29.61
C CYS A 277 15.21 -0.45 -28.11
N GLY A 278 16.47 -0.47 -27.69
CA GLY A 278 16.84 -0.74 -26.29
C GLY A 278 16.78 -2.21 -25.87
N ASP A 279 16.51 -3.15 -26.80
CA ASP A 279 16.51 -4.58 -26.50
C ASP A 279 17.89 -5.05 -26.03
N PHE A 280 17.90 -6.01 -25.11
CA PHE A 280 19.11 -6.64 -24.61
C PHE A 280 19.77 -7.48 -25.71
N LEU A 281 21.09 -7.34 -25.89
CA LEU A 281 21.83 -8.05 -26.94
C LEU A 281 22.81 -9.06 -26.37
N GLU A 282 23.69 -8.61 -25.48
CA GLU A 282 24.74 -9.45 -24.92
C GLU A 282 25.14 -8.99 -23.52
N GLN A 283 25.69 -9.93 -22.75
CA GLN A 283 26.18 -9.74 -21.39
C GLN A 283 27.48 -10.53 -21.22
N ASP A 284 28.39 -9.95 -20.45
CA ASP A 284 29.61 -10.59 -19.96
C ASP A 284 29.84 -10.24 -18.49
N ASP A 285 30.45 -11.17 -17.75
CA ASP A 285 30.84 -10.98 -16.37
C ASP A 285 32.08 -10.06 -16.27
N HIS A 286 32.25 -9.42 -15.10
CA HIS A 286 33.42 -8.59 -14.86
C HIS A 286 34.70 -9.42 -14.86
N THR A 287 35.70 -8.99 -15.62
CA THR A 287 37.00 -9.68 -15.74
C THR A 287 38.17 -8.71 -15.61
N GLY A 288 39.30 -9.24 -15.15
CA GLY A 288 40.53 -8.48 -14.98
C GLY A 288 40.52 -7.51 -13.80
N GLY A 289 41.63 -6.81 -13.62
CA GLY A 289 41.86 -5.92 -12.47
C GLY A 289 42.54 -6.63 -11.30
N VAL A 290 43.25 -5.84 -10.50
CA VAL A 290 43.89 -6.27 -9.26
C VAL A 290 43.53 -5.24 -8.20
N ALA A 291 42.99 -5.69 -7.06
CA ALA A 291 42.73 -4.82 -5.93
C ALA A 291 44.02 -4.58 -5.13
N THR A 292 44.20 -3.35 -4.64
CA THR A 292 45.22 -3.00 -3.65
C THR A 292 44.59 -2.97 -2.26
N CYS A 293 45.37 -2.67 -1.22
CA CYS A 293 44.86 -2.56 0.14
C CYS A 293 44.13 -1.25 0.47
N TYR A 294 43.85 -0.42 -0.54
CA TYR A 294 43.08 0.83 -0.39
C TYR A 294 42.29 1.21 -1.66
N GLU A 295 42.50 0.51 -2.78
CA GLU A 295 41.71 0.67 -4.01
C GLU A 295 41.17 -0.68 -4.49
N LYS A 296 39.87 -0.71 -4.77
CA LYS A 296 39.20 -1.86 -5.39
C LYS A 296 39.76 -2.18 -6.77
N GLY A 297 39.77 -3.47 -7.11
CA GLY A 297 40.14 -3.95 -8.44
C GLY A 297 39.04 -3.63 -9.46
N LYS A 298 39.44 -2.98 -10.56
CA LYS A 298 38.54 -2.52 -11.62
C LYS A 298 38.56 -3.46 -12.82
N CYS A 299 37.38 -3.78 -13.33
CA CYS A 299 37.18 -4.55 -14.56
C CYS A 299 37.92 -3.89 -15.74
N THR A 300 38.73 -4.64 -16.47
CA THR A 300 39.54 -4.09 -17.58
C THR A 300 38.72 -3.74 -18.82
N VAL A 301 37.46 -4.21 -18.89
CA VAL A 301 36.55 -3.95 -20.01
C VAL A 301 35.71 -2.69 -19.77
N CYS A 302 35.10 -2.56 -18.59
CA CYS A 302 34.14 -1.49 -18.30
C CYS A 302 34.58 -0.50 -17.21
N GLY A 303 35.69 -0.77 -16.51
CA GLY A 303 36.22 0.10 -15.45
C GLY A 303 35.49 0.01 -14.11
N TYR A 304 34.44 -0.82 -13.99
CA TYR A 304 33.70 -0.99 -12.75
C TYR A 304 34.55 -1.65 -11.67
N ALA A 305 34.54 -1.09 -10.46
CA ALA A 305 35.20 -1.64 -9.30
C ALA A 305 34.35 -2.79 -8.71
N TYR A 306 34.81 -4.03 -8.89
CA TYR A 306 34.05 -5.23 -8.52
C TYR A 306 34.83 -6.24 -7.66
N ILE A 307 36.16 -6.06 -7.55
CA ILE A 307 37.00 -6.81 -6.62
C ILE A 307 37.20 -5.90 -5.41
N GLU A 308 36.75 -6.35 -4.25
CA GLU A 308 36.94 -5.63 -2.97
C GLU A 308 38.44 -5.43 -2.65
N GLU A 309 38.73 -4.44 -1.82
CA GLU A 309 40.09 -4.12 -1.39
C GLU A 309 40.78 -5.35 -0.77
N ASN A 310 42.06 -5.50 -1.04
CA ASN A 310 42.85 -6.61 -0.50
C ASN A 310 43.29 -6.28 0.93
N GLU A 311 42.74 -6.96 1.94
CA GLU A 311 43.08 -6.77 3.36
C GLU A 311 44.54 -7.15 3.72
N ILE A 312 45.31 -7.69 2.77
CA ILE A 312 46.71 -8.02 2.99
C ILE A 312 47.57 -6.74 2.91
N HIS A 313 47.99 -6.23 4.06
CA HIS A 313 48.97 -5.15 4.16
C HIS A 313 50.41 -5.67 4.07
N ARG A 314 51.22 -5.09 3.16
CA ARG A 314 52.64 -5.46 2.97
C ARG A 314 53.55 -4.53 3.76
N PRO A 315 54.20 -4.99 4.86
CA PRO A 315 54.98 -4.11 5.73
C PRO A 315 56.25 -3.58 5.04
N ASP A 316 56.52 -2.28 5.21
CA ASP A 316 57.82 -1.68 4.95
C ASP A 316 58.80 -1.98 6.09
N ARG A 317 59.45 -3.14 6.01
CA ARG A 317 60.44 -3.60 7.00
C ARG A 317 61.73 -2.76 7.05
N SER A 318 61.85 -1.68 6.27
CA SER A 318 63.04 -0.83 6.27
C SER A 318 63.10 0.13 7.47
N LYS A 319 61.97 0.42 8.11
CA LYS A 319 61.88 1.38 9.22
C LYS A 319 60.76 1.03 10.19
N TRP A 320 61.00 1.19 11.48
CA TRP A 320 59.94 1.22 12.49
C TRP A 320 59.42 2.65 12.66
N VAL A 321 58.11 2.80 12.73
CA VAL A 321 57.45 4.08 13.03
C VAL A 321 56.87 4.01 14.43
N ALA A 322 57.19 4.98 15.28
CA ALA A 322 56.64 5.07 16.64
C ALA A 322 55.15 5.44 16.59
N CYS A 323 54.30 4.62 17.21
CA CYS A 323 52.85 4.81 17.27
C CYS A 323 52.46 5.23 18.70
N GLY A 324 52.89 6.43 19.08
CA GLY A 324 52.70 6.95 20.44
C GLY A 324 53.54 6.19 21.48
N ASN A 325 53.04 6.16 22.71
CA ASN A 325 53.71 5.54 23.86
C ASN A 325 53.48 4.02 23.98
N LEU A 326 52.64 3.42 23.13
CA LEU A 326 52.22 2.03 23.30
C LEU A 326 53.08 1.04 22.49
N TYR A 327 53.35 1.36 21.23
CA TYR A 327 54.02 0.43 20.31
C TYR A 327 54.70 1.16 19.14
N HIS A 328 55.42 0.41 18.33
CA HIS A 328 55.87 0.80 17.01
C HIS A 328 55.35 -0.17 15.94
N ALA A 329 55.26 0.30 14.70
CA ALA A 329 54.78 -0.52 13.60
C ALA A 329 55.61 -0.34 12.33
N HIS A 330 55.70 -1.40 11.52
CA HIS A 330 55.99 -1.27 10.10
C HIS A 330 54.71 -0.85 9.38
N LEU A 331 54.78 0.26 8.65
CA LEU A 331 53.65 0.74 7.86
C LEU A 331 53.57 -0.02 6.54
N CYS A 332 52.36 -0.23 6.04
CA CYS A 332 52.13 -0.79 4.71
C CYS A 332 52.80 0.11 3.65
N LYS A 333 53.57 -0.48 2.74
CA LYS A 333 54.23 0.25 1.64
C LYS A 333 53.25 1.01 0.75
N ASP A 334 52.02 0.49 0.65
CA ASP A 334 51.03 0.96 -0.31
C ASP A 334 50.02 1.94 0.30
N CYS A 335 49.50 1.67 1.52
CA CYS A 335 48.48 2.53 2.16
C CYS A 335 48.90 3.21 3.47
N GLY A 336 50.07 2.91 4.02
CA GLY A 336 50.53 3.47 5.28
C GLY A 336 49.85 2.93 6.56
N ALA A 337 48.89 1.99 6.45
CA ALA A 337 48.29 1.33 7.60
C ALA A 337 49.31 0.47 8.39
N HIS A 338 49.03 0.17 9.66
CA HIS A 338 49.89 -0.71 10.46
C HIS A 338 49.84 -2.14 9.90
N ALA A 339 50.99 -2.66 9.45
CA ALA A 339 51.09 -3.99 8.85
C ALA A 339 51.76 -5.02 9.79
N GLU A 340 52.61 -4.56 10.71
CA GLU A 340 53.26 -5.39 11.72
C GLU A 340 53.52 -4.53 12.96
N ILE A 341 53.00 -4.95 14.12
CA ILE A 341 52.99 -4.16 15.36
C ILE A 341 53.86 -4.88 16.40
N GLN A 342 54.70 -4.12 17.11
CA GLN A 342 55.49 -4.60 18.23
C GLN A 342 55.57 -3.53 19.33
N GLU A 343 55.60 -3.95 20.58
CA GLU A 343 55.78 -3.06 21.73
C GLU A 343 57.17 -2.41 21.72
N HIS A 344 57.31 -1.25 22.38
CA HIS A 344 58.61 -0.60 22.49
C HIS A 344 59.61 -1.47 23.24
N VAL A 345 60.83 -1.57 22.71
CA VAL A 345 61.90 -2.35 23.32
C VAL A 345 62.94 -1.42 23.93
N GLU A 346 63.18 -1.56 25.24
CA GLU A 346 64.16 -0.76 25.98
C GLU A 346 65.55 -0.80 25.32
N GLY A 347 66.09 0.39 25.06
CA GLY A 347 67.49 0.56 24.67
C GLY A 347 68.45 0.32 25.84
N PRO A 348 69.77 0.36 25.57
CA PRO A 348 70.78 0.13 26.60
C PRO A 348 70.57 1.05 27.80
N ALA A 349 70.54 0.48 29.01
CA ALA A 349 70.37 1.25 30.24
C ALA A 349 71.50 2.30 30.36
N GLY A 350 71.13 3.58 30.35
CA GLY A 350 72.02 4.68 30.69
C GLY A 350 72.28 4.78 32.20
N THR A 351 72.97 5.84 32.62
CA THR A 351 73.13 6.18 34.05
C THR A 351 71.78 6.41 34.73
N PRO A 352 71.65 6.16 36.05
CA PRO A 352 70.43 6.47 36.79
C PRO A 352 69.97 7.92 36.56
N GLY A 353 68.73 8.10 36.09
CA GLY A 353 68.15 9.39 35.75
C GLY A 353 68.17 9.77 34.27
N ALA A 354 68.90 9.02 33.42
CA ALA A 354 68.91 9.23 31.98
C ALA A 354 67.60 8.80 31.31
N ALA A 355 67.30 9.39 30.14
CA ALA A 355 66.14 9.01 29.35
C ALA A 355 66.22 7.56 28.86
N VAL A 356 65.10 6.83 28.91
CA VAL A 356 64.97 5.48 28.34
C VAL A 356 64.37 5.61 26.96
N VAL A 357 65.09 5.15 25.93
CA VAL A 357 64.69 5.28 24.52
C VAL A 357 64.50 3.90 23.89
N CYS A 358 63.47 3.74 23.07
CA CYS A 358 63.21 2.54 22.31
C CYS A 358 64.30 2.34 21.24
N ARG A 359 64.98 1.19 21.25
CA ARG A 359 66.11 0.95 20.35
C ARG A 359 65.71 0.79 18.88
N ASP A 360 64.46 0.40 18.62
CA ASP A 360 63.99 0.05 17.28
C ASP A 360 63.38 1.25 16.54
N CYS A 361 62.71 2.15 17.25
CA CYS A 361 62.03 3.32 16.66
C CYS A 361 62.50 4.69 17.19
N GLY A 362 63.33 4.71 18.24
CA GLY A 362 63.84 5.96 18.83
C GLY A 362 62.86 6.71 19.75
N TYR A 363 61.71 6.13 20.07
CA TYR A 363 60.73 6.76 20.96
C TYR A 363 61.24 6.87 22.40
N VAL A 364 61.10 8.05 23.04
CA VAL A 364 61.51 8.28 24.43
C VAL A 364 60.41 7.79 25.37
N MET A 365 60.65 6.65 26.03
CA MET A 365 59.72 6.01 26.97
C MET A 365 59.74 6.66 28.36
N VAL A 366 60.91 7.12 28.80
CA VAL A 366 61.10 7.83 30.07
C VAL A 366 61.97 9.05 29.83
N ALA A 367 61.50 10.24 30.21
CA ALA A 367 62.27 11.47 30.10
C ALA A 367 63.25 11.66 31.27
N GLU A 368 64.38 12.33 31.02
CA GLU A 368 65.41 12.65 32.00
C GLU A 368 64.90 13.65 33.06
N LYS A 369 65.05 13.34 34.37
CA LYS A 369 64.49 14.13 35.48
C LYS A 369 65.57 14.80 36.36
N ASN A 370 66.13 15.91 35.90
CA ASN A 370 66.86 16.86 36.77
C ASN A 370 66.61 18.30 36.31
N HIS A 371 65.70 19.03 36.98
CA HIS A 371 65.56 20.49 36.80
C HIS A 371 65.21 21.17 38.13
N VAL A 372 65.51 22.47 38.23
CA VAL A 372 65.09 23.34 39.34
C VAL A 372 63.69 23.86 39.02
N HIS A 373 62.77 23.82 40.00
CA HIS A 373 61.40 24.27 39.78
C HIS A 373 61.30 25.79 39.67
N ASP A 374 60.84 26.27 38.51
CA ASP A 374 60.43 27.65 38.26
C ASP A 374 58.90 27.74 38.36
N LEU A 375 58.41 28.26 39.49
CA LEU A 375 57.01 28.16 39.90
C LEU A 375 56.23 29.44 39.61
N SER A 376 55.13 29.30 38.87
CA SER A 376 54.15 30.35 38.63
C SER A 376 52.93 30.17 39.53
N LYS A 377 52.49 31.25 40.17
CA LYS A 377 51.31 31.26 41.04
C LYS A 377 50.02 31.38 40.22
N ILE A 378 49.05 30.50 40.46
CA ILE A 378 47.70 30.56 39.90
C ILE A 378 46.72 30.95 41.01
N PRO A 379 46.01 32.08 40.88
CA PRO A 379 45.04 32.51 41.90
C PRO A 379 43.82 31.59 41.93
N SER A 380 43.14 31.51 43.07
CA SER A 380 41.89 30.77 43.20
C SER A 380 40.77 31.41 42.38
N VAL A 381 39.99 30.59 41.68
CA VAL A 381 38.75 30.99 41.01
C VAL A 381 37.60 30.22 41.64
N SER A 382 36.57 30.92 42.11
CA SER A 382 35.40 30.26 42.68
C SER A 382 34.61 29.52 41.59
N PRO A 383 34.13 28.29 41.84
CA PRO A 383 33.31 27.56 40.87
C PRO A 383 31.96 28.26 40.66
N THR A 384 31.43 28.17 39.44
CA THR A 384 30.07 28.61 39.10
C THR A 384 29.16 27.40 38.93
N CYS A 385 27.90 27.61 38.52
CA CYS A 385 26.97 26.51 38.26
C CYS A 385 27.43 25.62 37.09
N THR A 386 28.14 26.18 36.12
CA THR A 386 28.52 25.52 34.86
C THR A 386 30.03 25.36 34.69
N GLU A 387 30.83 26.26 35.27
CA GLU A 387 32.28 26.24 35.17
C GLU A 387 32.94 25.78 36.48
N GLN A 388 33.97 24.96 36.34
CA GLN A 388 34.80 24.54 37.47
C GLN A 388 35.64 25.72 37.98
N GLY A 389 35.87 25.74 39.29
CA GLY A 389 36.81 26.65 39.93
C GLY A 389 38.13 25.95 40.24
N ASN A 390 39.00 26.64 40.97
CA ASN A 390 40.23 26.08 41.50
C ASN A 390 40.62 26.75 42.82
N ILE A 391 41.34 26.02 43.66
CA ILE A 391 42.06 26.62 44.79
C ILE A 391 43.28 27.42 44.28
N GLU A 392 43.91 28.21 45.13
CA GLU A 392 45.20 28.81 44.80
C GLU A 392 46.30 27.72 44.78
N TYR A 393 47.13 27.68 43.75
CA TYR A 393 48.23 26.71 43.63
C TYR A 393 49.42 27.27 42.82
N TYR A 394 50.54 26.53 42.79
CA TYR A 394 51.75 26.89 42.05
C TYR A 394 52.09 25.79 41.04
N VAL A 395 52.42 26.15 39.80
CA VAL A 395 52.79 25.21 38.73
C VAL A 395 54.21 25.45 38.25
N CYS A 396 54.98 24.37 38.10
CA CYS A 396 56.33 24.46 37.54
C CYS A 396 56.28 24.51 36.01
N THR A 397 56.92 25.51 35.41
CA THR A 397 56.98 25.66 33.93
C THR A 397 57.78 24.53 33.25
N GLY A 398 58.75 23.93 33.96
CA GLY A 398 59.61 22.86 33.43
C GLY A 398 58.98 21.46 33.39
N CYS A 399 58.27 21.02 34.44
CA CYS A 399 57.68 19.68 34.52
C CYS A 399 56.16 19.65 34.63
N MET A 400 55.50 20.81 34.70
CA MET A 400 54.06 20.95 34.86
C MET A 400 53.48 20.36 36.16
N ASP A 401 54.34 19.99 37.12
CA ASP A 401 53.89 19.56 38.45
C ASP A 401 53.29 20.72 39.25
N CYS A 402 52.25 20.43 40.04
CA CYS A 402 51.56 21.39 40.90
C CYS A 402 51.99 21.29 42.37
N PHE A 403 51.97 22.41 43.08
CA PHE A 403 52.41 22.54 44.47
C PHE A 403 51.48 23.47 45.26
N THR A 404 51.39 23.26 46.58
CA THR A 404 50.61 24.13 47.47
C THR A 404 51.41 25.32 47.99
N ASP A 405 52.71 25.43 47.69
CA ASP A 405 53.58 26.49 48.20
C ASP A 405 54.57 27.01 47.15
N ALA A 406 54.89 28.30 47.27
CA ALA A 406 55.81 29.01 46.37
C ALA A 406 57.26 28.49 46.39
N LYS A 407 57.62 27.61 47.33
CA LYS A 407 58.96 27.01 47.43
C LYS A 407 59.04 25.61 46.81
N GLY A 408 57.92 25.09 46.28
CA GLY A 408 57.87 23.77 45.64
C GLY A 408 58.12 22.61 46.59
N LYS A 409 57.90 22.82 47.90
CA LYS A 409 58.23 21.81 48.91
C LYS A 409 57.13 20.75 49.03
N ASN A 410 55.88 21.16 48.91
CA ASN A 410 54.71 20.31 49.05
C ASN A 410 54.08 20.09 47.68
N LYS A 411 54.56 19.04 46.99
CA LYS A 411 54.00 18.61 45.71
C LYS A 411 52.61 18.02 45.90
N LEU A 412 51.68 18.41 45.03
CA LEU A 412 50.38 17.79 44.92
C LEU A 412 50.51 16.49 44.12
N PRO A 413 49.86 15.40 44.56
CA PRO A 413 50.00 14.09 43.93
C PRO A 413 49.47 14.10 42.49
N GLU A 414 48.41 14.88 42.22
CA GLU A 414 47.74 14.96 40.92
C GLU A 414 47.24 16.38 40.67
N THR A 415 47.21 16.82 39.41
CA THR A 415 46.75 18.16 39.02
C THR A 415 45.26 18.37 39.33
N GLU A 416 44.43 17.33 39.29
CA GLU A 416 42.99 17.43 39.59
C GLU A 416 42.69 17.86 41.03
N THR A 417 43.63 17.66 41.96
CA THR A 417 43.48 18.09 43.36
C THR A 417 43.39 19.61 43.54
N VAL A 418 43.75 20.40 42.52
CA VAL A 418 43.59 21.86 42.56
C VAL A 418 42.23 22.33 42.06
N MET A 419 41.48 21.48 41.38
CA MET A 419 40.21 21.83 40.75
C MET A 419 39.05 21.69 41.74
N LEU A 420 38.14 22.66 41.72
CA LEU A 420 36.87 22.61 42.43
C LEU A 420 35.78 22.34 41.40
N GLY A 421 35.02 21.27 41.60
CA GLY A 421 33.91 20.94 40.71
C GLY A 421 32.92 22.10 40.57
N ALA A 422 32.28 22.21 39.40
CA ALA A 422 31.17 23.14 39.21
C ALA A 422 30.07 22.84 40.23
N LEU A 423 29.38 23.87 40.71
CA LEU A 423 28.36 23.75 41.75
C LEU A 423 27.14 22.95 41.28
N GLY A 424 26.93 22.88 39.95
CA GLY A 424 25.75 22.29 39.35
C GLY A 424 24.49 23.13 39.56
N HIS A 425 23.40 22.73 38.92
CA HIS A 425 22.12 23.41 39.04
C HIS A 425 21.29 22.85 40.19
N SER A 426 20.82 23.73 41.07
CA SER A 426 19.89 23.39 42.16
C SER A 426 18.47 23.79 41.78
N THR A 427 17.51 22.88 41.84
CA THR A 427 16.11 23.13 41.44
C THR A 427 15.41 24.16 42.34
N SER A 428 14.66 25.10 41.75
CA SER A 428 13.83 26.06 42.48
C SER A 428 12.63 25.41 43.18
N ASP A 429 12.23 25.96 44.33
CA ASP A 429 11.07 25.48 45.11
C ASP A 429 9.72 25.88 44.53
N TRP A 430 9.68 26.81 43.57
CA TRP A 430 8.47 27.22 42.84
C TRP A 430 8.62 27.13 41.31
N TRP A 431 7.47 27.14 40.61
CA TRP A 431 7.35 27.04 39.15
C TRP A 431 7.17 28.41 38.50
N LYS A 432 7.92 28.67 37.43
CA LYS A 432 7.57 29.71 36.45
C LYS A 432 6.67 29.13 35.38
N TYR A 433 5.89 29.97 34.72
CA TYR A 433 5.02 29.58 33.62
C TYR A 433 4.80 30.71 32.62
N ASP A 434 4.43 30.37 31.39
CA ASP A 434 3.93 31.31 30.38
C ASP A 434 2.58 30.78 29.82
N THR A 435 2.16 31.25 28.64
CA THR A 435 0.91 30.77 28.02
C THR A 435 0.95 29.30 27.65
N ASP A 436 2.14 28.77 27.37
CA ASP A 436 2.31 27.50 26.67
C ASP A 436 2.86 26.42 27.62
N ASN A 437 3.76 26.79 28.55
CA ASN A 437 4.50 25.87 29.39
C ASN A 437 4.73 26.38 30.82
N HIS A 438 5.22 25.49 31.68
CA HIS A 438 5.77 25.79 33.00
C HIS A 438 7.09 25.05 33.26
N TRP A 439 8.00 25.66 34.02
CA TRP A 439 9.35 25.13 34.30
C TRP A 439 9.88 25.53 35.68
N ARG A 440 10.84 24.75 36.18
CA ARG A 440 11.72 25.08 37.31
C ARG A 440 12.99 25.76 36.78
N PHE A 441 13.67 26.49 37.65
CA PHE A 441 14.93 27.17 37.31
C PHE A 441 15.96 26.94 38.41
N CYS A 442 17.23 27.25 38.15
CA CYS A 442 18.28 27.11 39.14
C CYS A 442 18.13 28.16 40.25
N SER A 443 18.07 27.74 41.51
CA SER A 443 17.96 28.67 42.65
C SER A 443 19.19 29.57 42.80
N VAL A 444 20.34 29.17 42.26
CA VAL A 444 21.61 29.91 42.31
C VAL A 444 21.78 30.85 41.10
N CYS A 445 21.90 30.32 39.87
CA CYS A 445 22.16 31.14 38.67
C CYS A 445 20.91 31.64 37.93
N LYS A 446 19.71 31.20 38.33
CA LYS A 446 18.42 31.57 37.73
C LYS A 446 18.15 31.06 36.31
N GLU A 447 19.06 30.29 35.71
CA GLU A 447 18.83 29.63 34.43
C GLU A 447 17.68 28.60 34.48
N VAL A 448 16.99 28.44 33.35
CA VAL A 448 15.88 27.49 33.23
C VAL A 448 16.40 26.05 33.24
N LEU A 449 15.75 25.17 34.00
CA LEU A 449 16.02 23.73 33.98
C LEU A 449 15.13 23.10 32.91
N ALA A 450 15.66 23.03 31.69
CA ALA A 450 14.91 22.67 30.49
C ALA A 450 14.17 21.32 30.63
N GLU A 451 14.73 20.37 31.37
CA GLU A 451 14.12 19.07 31.63
C GLU A 451 12.81 19.14 32.45
N THR A 452 12.57 20.26 33.12
CA THR A 452 11.34 20.50 33.88
C THR A 452 10.30 21.28 33.08
N GLN A 453 10.64 21.77 31.88
CA GLN A 453 9.71 22.52 31.05
C GLN A 453 8.67 21.58 30.45
N MET A 454 7.40 21.84 30.72
CA MET A 454 6.29 21.04 30.19
C MET A 454 5.04 21.90 29.94
N ALA A 455 4.20 21.43 29.02
CA ALA A 455 2.95 22.09 28.69
C ALA A 455 1.95 22.04 29.86
N HIS A 456 0.99 22.96 29.86
CA HIS A 456 -0.06 23.01 30.88
C HIS A 456 -1.04 21.85 30.78
N GLU A 457 -1.18 21.10 31.88
CA GLU A 457 -2.30 20.15 32.05
C GLU A 457 -3.43 20.84 32.83
N MET A 458 -4.47 21.27 32.12
CA MET A 458 -5.56 22.08 32.67
C MET A 458 -6.68 21.22 33.25
N GLN A 459 -6.98 21.40 34.53
CA GLN A 459 -8.13 20.80 35.20
C GLN A 459 -8.91 21.87 35.97
N ASN A 460 -10.23 21.94 35.76
CA ASN A 460 -11.11 22.95 36.38
C ASN A 460 -10.64 24.39 36.14
N GLY A 461 -10.07 24.67 34.95
CA GLY A 461 -9.61 26.01 34.57
C GLY A 461 -8.25 26.42 35.14
N LYS A 462 -7.51 25.53 35.82
CA LYS A 462 -6.13 25.79 36.29
C LYS A 462 -5.19 24.65 35.92
N CYS A 463 -3.92 24.95 35.70
CA CYS A 463 -2.88 23.96 35.57
C CYS A 463 -2.68 23.28 36.92
N THR A 464 -2.75 21.95 36.95
CA THR A 464 -2.62 21.14 38.17
C THR A 464 -1.24 21.25 38.83
N THR A 465 -0.20 21.56 38.05
CA THR A 465 1.19 21.59 38.51
C THR A 465 1.66 22.99 38.91
N CYS A 466 1.47 23.99 38.05
CA CYS A 466 1.98 25.35 38.29
C CYS A 466 0.89 26.35 38.71
N GLY A 467 -0.39 25.98 38.61
CA GLY A 467 -1.52 26.84 38.98
C GLY A 467 -1.96 27.85 37.93
N PHE A 468 -1.36 27.86 36.73
CA PHE A 468 -1.72 28.76 35.63
C PHE A 468 -3.19 28.66 35.25
N ASP A 469 -3.92 29.77 35.19
CA ASP A 469 -5.37 29.81 34.97
C ASP A 469 -5.80 30.48 33.66
N GLY A 470 -4.89 30.53 32.69
CA GLY A 470 -5.14 31.11 31.36
C GLY A 470 -4.80 32.60 31.26
N THR A 471 -4.34 33.22 32.35
CA THR A 471 -3.84 34.60 32.35
C THR A 471 -2.36 34.61 32.77
N VAL A 472 -1.49 35.09 31.88
CA VAL A 472 -0.09 35.34 32.25
C VAL A 472 -0.05 36.72 32.89
N PRO A 473 0.40 36.86 34.15
CA PRO A 473 0.58 38.17 34.74
C PRO A 473 1.61 38.95 33.92
N GLU A 474 1.33 40.21 33.55
CA GLU A 474 2.31 41.04 32.82
C GLU A 474 3.62 41.24 33.60
N HIS A 475 3.62 41.00 34.92
CA HIS A 475 4.82 40.94 35.76
C HIS A 475 4.63 39.85 36.84
N PHE A 476 5.58 38.92 36.96
CA PHE A 476 5.60 37.94 38.06
C PHE A 476 5.86 38.63 39.40
N PRO A 477 5.19 38.27 40.51
CA PRO A 477 5.21 39.01 41.77
C PRO A 477 6.56 39.01 42.53
N PHE A 478 7.66 38.60 41.90
CA PHE A 478 8.99 38.64 42.53
C PHE A 478 10.15 39.04 41.60
N GLU A 479 9.90 39.54 40.39
CA GLU A 479 10.97 40.12 39.59
C GLU A 479 11.17 41.58 39.99
N THR A 480 12.09 41.84 40.93
CA THR A 480 12.69 43.16 41.06
C THR A 480 13.48 43.42 39.79
N THR A 481 12.98 44.36 38.98
CA THR A 481 13.56 44.81 37.73
C THR A 481 14.98 45.35 37.96
N ASP A 482 15.96 44.72 37.32
CA ASP A 482 17.19 45.42 36.93
C ASP A 482 17.24 45.41 35.40
N THR A 483 16.95 46.59 34.85
CA THR A 483 16.77 46.86 33.42
C THR A 483 18.10 47.01 32.69
N THR A 484 18.07 46.54 31.45
CA THR A 484 18.84 46.97 30.25
C THR A 484 20.17 46.28 29.96
N ALA A 485 20.09 45.21 29.16
CA ALA A 485 21.06 44.88 28.12
C ALA A 485 20.28 44.61 26.82
N ASP A 486 20.01 45.67 26.06
CA ASP A 486 19.62 45.55 24.65
C ASP A 486 20.76 46.08 23.78
N GLY A 487 21.20 45.23 22.85
CA GLY A 487 21.86 45.64 21.61
C GLY A 487 23.39 45.63 21.58
N MET A 488 23.99 44.50 21.19
CA MET A 488 25.24 44.52 20.42
C MET A 488 25.00 43.83 19.08
N GLN A 489 24.72 44.66 18.07
CA GLN A 489 24.92 44.35 16.67
C GLN A 489 26.41 44.55 16.37
N GLN A 490 27.01 43.60 15.66
CA GLN A 490 28.36 43.71 15.13
C GLN A 490 28.45 44.95 14.25
N ASP A 491 29.45 45.78 14.48
CA ASP A 491 30.08 46.59 13.44
C ASP A 491 31.57 46.77 13.80
N ASP A 492 32.33 46.91 12.72
CA ASP A 492 33.78 46.93 12.63
C ASP A 492 34.41 48.17 13.30
N ASP A 493 35.74 48.13 13.39
CA ASP A 493 36.66 49.26 13.60
C ASP A 493 37.22 49.47 15.01
N ALA A 494 38.55 49.46 15.05
CA ALA A 494 39.37 49.80 16.20
C ALA A 494 39.27 51.29 16.56
N GLU A 495 39.20 51.60 17.86
CA GLU A 495 39.98 52.63 18.58
C GLU A 495 39.41 52.85 20.00
N GLY A 496 40.28 53.07 21.00
CA GLY A 496 39.88 53.80 22.22
C GLY A 496 40.05 53.07 23.56
N MET A 497 41.07 53.51 24.31
CA MET A 497 41.40 53.12 25.69
C MET A 497 40.34 53.49 26.74
N HIS A 498 40.15 52.58 27.70
CA HIS A 498 40.09 52.75 29.16
C HIS A 498 39.82 54.14 29.77
N TRP A 499 38.82 54.25 30.67
CA TRP A 499 38.99 54.54 32.11
C TRP A 499 37.66 54.73 32.88
N TRP A 500 37.57 54.03 34.04
CA TRP A 500 36.99 54.45 35.34
C TRP A 500 35.47 54.39 35.43
N VAL A 501 34.89 53.51 36.26
CA VAL A 501 34.42 53.75 37.64
C VAL A 501 34.37 52.35 38.32
N TYR A 502 34.81 52.04 39.55
CA TYR A 502 34.46 52.63 40.83
C TYR A 502 35.55 52.41 41.88
N ALA A 503 35.93 53.54 42.48
CA ALA A 503 36.51 53.58 43.80
C ALA A 503 35.38 53.52 44.86
N VAL A 504 35.77 53.04 46.05
CA VAL A 504 35.19 53.28 47.38
C VAL A 504 34.01 52.37 47.79
N ILE A 505 34.32 51.38 48.64
CA ILE A 505 34.03 51.32 50.09
C ILE A 505 35.14 50.38 50.67
N ALA A 506 36.20 50.86 51.32
CA ALA A 506 36.31 51.28 52.74
C ALA A 506 35.93 50.13 53.71
N LEU A 507 36.68 49.71 54.74
CA LEU A 507 37.86 50.18 55.47
C LEU A 507 38.25 49.05 56.45
N MET A 508 39.54 48.86 56.75
CA MET A 508 40.12 48.78 58.13
C MET A 508 41.60 48.34 58.11
N GLY A 509 42.47 49.16 58.72
CA GLY A 509 43.77 48.75 59.33
C GLY A 509 45.06 49.05 58.55
N ILE A 510 45.48 50.31 58.36
CA ILE A 510 46.52 51.05 59.13
C ILE A 510 47.90 50.35 59.27
N VAL A 511 48.97 51.06 58.87
CA VAL A 511 50.24 51.34 59.60
C VAL A 511 51.52 51.26 58.71
N VAL A 512 51.97 52.44 58.28
CA VAL A 512 53.35 52.98 58.43
C VAL A 512 54.43 52.63 57.37
N MET A 513 54.78 53.72 56.65
CA MET A 513 56.12 54.24 56.32
C MET A 513 56.90 53.70 55.11
N GLY A 514 57.02 54.58 54.12
CA GLY A 514 58.27 55.36 53.99
C GLY A 514 59.13 55.09 52.74
N GLY A 515 59.43 56.17 52.01
CA GLY A 515 60.56 56.25 51.08
C GLY A 515 60.16 56.31 49.60
N ILE A 516 59.78 57.48 49.06
CA ILE A 516 60.68 58.42 48.33
C ILE A 516 61.13 57.83 46.97
N LEU A 517 60.44 58.17 45.88
CA LEU A 517 60.68 59.31 44.96
C LEU A 517 61.91 59.10 44.05
N PHE A 518 61.71 58.86 42.76
CA PHE A 518 62.05 59.82 41.70
C PHE A 518 61.49 59.39 40.35
N VAL A 519 60.70 60.31 39.78
CA VAL A 519 60.22 60.37 38.40
C VAL A 519 61.37 60.83 37.50
N VAL A 520 61.58 60.18 36.35
CA VAL A 520 61.97 60.88 35.12
C VAL A 520 61.27 60.26 33.91
N ILE A 521 60.35 61.04 33.37
CA ILE A 521 59.76 60.92 32.04
C ILE A 521 60.82 61.33 31.00
N LYS A 522 61.00 60.57 29.92
CA LYS A 522 60.91 61.11 28.54
C LYS A 522 61.17 60.08 27.43
N SER A 523 60.23 60.12 26.48
CA SER A 523 60.47 60.27 25.04
C SER A 523 60.83 59.03 24.21
N LYS A 524 59.79 58.53 23.53
CA LYS A 524 59.71 58.27 22.08
C LYS A 524 61.05 58.14 21.32
N LYS A 525 61.26 56.98 20.69
CA LYS A 525 61.64 56.93 19.27
C LYS A 525 61.12 55.64 18.62
N LYS A 526 60.30 55.84 17.59
CA LYS A 526 60.05 54.92 16.46
C LYS A 526 61.38 54.49 15.85
N VAL A 527 61.47 53.26 15.36
CA VAL A 527 61.66 52.88 13.95
C VAL A 527 61.91 51.35 13.89
N GLU A 528 61.16 50.72 12.99
CA GLU A 528 61.16 49.32 12.53
C GLU A 528 60.58 48.23 13.45
#